data_AF-A0A7Y2GDW5-F1
#
_entry.id   AF-A0A7Y2GDW5-F1
#
_cell.length_a   1.000
_cell.length_b   1.000
_cell.length_c   1.000
_cell.angle_alpha   90.00
_cell.angle_beta   90.00
_cell.angle_gamma   90.00
#
_symmetry.space_group_name_H-M   'P 1'
#
loop_
_entity.id
_entity.type
_entity.pdbx_description
1 polymer ?
#
loop_
_entity_poly.entity_id
_entity_poly.type
_entity_poly.pdbx_seq_one_letter_code
_entity_poly.pdbx_strand_id
1 'polypeptide(L)'
;MRALLCLFTCLMLALPVHAQEALSPASDRSATGGAQTLEDILARQRGEEIDDSFRRSAVGDPDGAAGMAEQLGTLGGASDPELWRALRYNSADITSSSRGPAATVLVQDGGMRWLQFRDGPLITYGGYLLLGTIALLALFLLIRGRVRIDGEKTGRTIERFKSVERFGHWLLAGSFILLGITGLISLMGRKFLIPVFGHESFAFVATWSKWVHNNVSWAFMIALVMIFVMWVIHNLPDRTDLNWLAKGGGIFTKGHPPAKKFNAGQKLIFWSVILLGTSISVSGLALLFPFEINLFAATFAKLNSLGISGALGLGELPTVLAPHEEMQLSQLWHAIVSFVLMAIILAHIYIGSVGMEGAFDAMGSGEVEEQWAREHHSLWVEEVKAREGNAPQGATPAE
;
A
#
# COMPACT_ATOMS: atom_id res chain seq x y z
N MET A 1 -1.47 42.66 -9.96
CA MET A 1 -1.68 42.15 -11.33
C MET A 1 -0.45 41.43 -11.88
N ARG A 2 0.75 42.03 -11.91
CA ARG A 2 1.98 41.39 -12.43
C ARG A 2 2.43 40.13 -11.66
N ALA A 3 2.33 40.11 -10.33
CA ALA A 3 2.68 38.93 -9.53
C ALA A 3 1.70 37.76 -9.72
N LEU A 4 0.42 38.08 -9.97
CA LEU A 4 -0.64 37.10 -10.24
C LEU A 4 -0.49 36.49 -11.64
N LEU A 5 -0.10 37.32 -12.62
CA LEU A 5 0.28 36.85 -13.95
C LEU A 5 1.50 35.93 -13.88
N CYS A 6 2.52 36.30 -13.11
CA CYS A 6 3.75 35.52 -12.96
C CYS A 6 3.49 34.15 -12.29
N LEU A 7 2.67 34.13 -11.23
CA LEU A 7 2.23 32.90 -10.57
C LEU A 7 1.46 31.99 -11.53
N PHE A 8 0.59 32.58 -12.36
CA PHE A 8 -0.18 31.85 -13.37
C PHE A 8 0.72 31.26 -14.46
N THR A 9 1.71 32.00 -14.98
CA THR A 9 2.70 31.47 -15.93
C THR A 9 3.59 30.39 -15.31
N CYS A 10 4.04 30.54 -14.06
CA CYS A 10 4.83 29.49 -13.39
C CYS A 10 4.00 28.23 -13.15
N LEU A 11 2.70 28.36 -12.86
CA LEU A 11 1.78 27.23 -12.71
C LEU A 11 1.51 26.51 -14.04
N MET A 12 1.43 27.25 -15.15
CA MET A 12 1.27 26.69 -16.50
C MET A 12 2.54 25.99 -17.01
N LEU A 13 3.73 26.45 -16.59
CA LEU A 13 5.01 25.82 -16.91
C LEU A 13 5.33 24.59 -16.04
N ALA A 14 4.61 24.40 -14.94
CA ALA A 14 4.72 23.24 -14.05
C ALA A 14 3.73 22.12 -14.38
N LEU A 15 2.88 22.29 -15.40
CA LEU A 15 2.04 21.22 -15.91
C LEU A 15 2.93 20.21 -16.65
N PRO A 16 2.74 18.90 -16.43
CA PRO A 16 3.44 17.89 -17.22
C PRO A 16 3.11 18.13 -18.70
N VAL A 17 4.13 18.28 -19.53
CA VAL A 17 3.97 18.18 -20.97
C VAL A 17 3.49 16.76 -21.23
N HIS A 18 2.20 16.58 -21.47
CA HIS A 18 1.71 15.35 -22.06
C HIS A 18 2.35 15.25 -23.43
N ALA A 19 3.32 14.34 -23.58
CA ALA A 19 3.69 13.85 -24.89
C ALA A 19 2.40 13.31 -25.50
N GLN A 20 1.91 14.01 -26.53
CA GLN A 20 0.84 13.47 -27.35
C GLN A 20 1.41 12.20 -27.95
N GLU A 21 0.90 11.04 -27.52
CA GLU A 21 1.16 9.78 -28.19
C GLU A 21 0.84 10.01 -29.66
N ALA A 22 1.89 10.13 -30.46
CA ALA A 22 1.74 10.04 -31.89
C ALA A 22 1.28 8.61 -32.12
N LEU A 23 -0.03 8.42 -32.33
CA LEU A 23 -0.57 7.19 -32.86
C LEU A 23 0.31 6.83 -34.06
N SER A 24 1.09 5.76 -33.90
CA SER A 24 1.86 5.22 -35.02
C SER A 24 0.86 5.02 -36.15
N PRO A 25 1.13 5.52 -37.38
CA PRO A 25 0.19 5.36 -38.47
C PRO A 25 -0.18 3.89 -38.58
N ALA A 26 -1.48 3.59 -38.61
CA ALA A 26 -1.99 2.24 -38.68
C ALA A 26 -1.25 1.52 -39.82
N SER A 27 -0.42 0.54 -39.45
CA SER A 27 0.40 -0.18 -40.41
C SER A 27 -0.50 -0.91 -41.39
N ASP A 28 -0.20 -0.80 -42.69
CA ASP A 28 -0.97 -1.48 -43.73
C ASP A 28 -0.87 -3.00 -43.55
N ARG A 29 -2.02 -3.63 -43.25
CA ARG A 29 -2.17 -5.07 -43.02
C ARG A 29 -2.85 -5.77 -44.19
N SER A 30 -3.06 -5.10 -45.31
CA SER A 30 -3.70 -5.69 -46.50
C SER A 30 -2.94 -6.93 -47.00
N ALA A 31 -1.60 -6.87 -47.00
CA ALA A 31 -0.72 -7.96 -47.41
C ALA A 31 -0.82 -9.23 -46.53
N THR A 32 -1.31 -9.10 -45.30
CA THR A 32 -1.48 -10.21 -44.34
C THR A 32 -2.95 -10.55 -44.11
N GLY A 33 -3.87 -9.97 -44.88
CA GLY A 33 -5.31 -10.16 -44.68
C GLY A 33 -5.80 -9.65 -43.32
N GLY A 34 -5.16 -8.63 -42.76
CA GLY A 34 -5.45 -8.11 -41.41
C GLY A 34 -4.64 -8.77 -40.30
N ALA A 35 -3.88 -9.84 -40.59
CA ALA A 35 -3.03 -10.51 -39.61
C ALA A 35 -1.73 -9.74 -39.33
N GLN A 36 -0.91 -10.29 -38.43
CA GLN A 36 0.35 -9.70 -38.02
C GLN A 36 1.35 -9.56 -39.18
N THR A 37 1.99 -8.40 -39.30
CA THR A 37 3.08 -8.13 -40.24
C THR A 37 4.45 -8.46 -39.64
N LEU A 38 5.48 -8.56 -40.50
CA LEU A 38 6.86 -8.72 -40.06
C LEU A 38 7.31 -7.55 -39.17
N GLU A 39 6.93 -6.31 -39.51
CA GLU A 39 7.28 -5.15 -38.70
C GLU A 39 6.69 -5.25 -37.29
N ASP A 40 5.45 -5.72 -37.15
CA ASP A 40 4.85 -5.95 -35.83
C ASP A 40 5.62 -7.04 -35.04
N ILE A 41 6.21 -8.03 -35.72
CA ILE A 41 7.05 -9.04 -35.05
C ILE A 41 8.33 -8.37 -34.55
N LEU A 42 9.02 -7.64 -35.42
CA LEU A 42 10.30 -7.02 -35.12
C LEU A 42 10.16 -5.94 -34.05
N ALA A 43 9.14 -5.09 -34.11
CA ALA A 43 8.84 -4.09 -33.10
C ALA A 43 8.62 -4.74 -31.71
N ARG A 44 7.89 -5.88 -31.63
CA ARG A 44 7.76 -6.63 -30.36
C ARG A 44 9.08 -7.20 -29.89
N GLN A 45 9.93 -7.69 -30.79
CA GLN A 45 11.26 -8.19 -30.44
C GLN A 45 12.19 -7.07 -29.95
N ARG A 46 12.00 -5.84 -30.43
CA ARG A 46 12.68 -4.63 -29.94
C ARG A 46 12.09 -4.09 -28.63
N GLY A 47 10.94 -4.62 -28.18
CA GLY A 47 10.25 -4.17 -26.98
C GLY A 47 9.45 -2.88 -27.17
N GLU A 48 9.12 -2.53 -28.41
CA GLU A 48 8.28 -1.37 -28.74
C GLU A 48 6.82 -1.66 -28.38
N GLU A 49 6.10 -0.61 -27.95
CA GLU A 49 4.65 -0.70 -27.76
C GLU A 49 3.94 -0.74 -29.12
N ILE A 50 3.04 -1.70 -29.28
CA ILE A 50 2.25 -1.89 -30.50
C ILE A 50 0.80 -2.05 -30.09
N ASP A 51 -0.11 -1.41 -30.84
CA ASP A 51 -1.52 -1.71 -30.73
C ASP A 51 -1.80 -3.17 -31.09
N ASP A 52 -2.17 -3.97 -30.08
CA ASP A 52 -2.40 -5.40 -30.19
C ASP A 52 -3.88 -5.73 -30.53
N SER A 53 -4.72 -4.72 -30.77
CA SER A 53 -6.16 -4.86 -31.09
C SER A 53 -6.41 -5.84 -32.23
N PHE A 54 -5.65 -5.72 -33.32
CA PHE A 54 -5.76 -6.57 -34.51
C PHE A 54 -5.48 -8.06 -34.21
N ARG A 55 -4.65 -8.35 -33.20
CA ARG A 55 -4.38 -9.72 -32.76
C ARG A 55 -5.51 -10.21 -31.89
N ARG A 56 -5.97 -9.39 -30.93
CA ARG A 56 -7.07 -9.75 -30.03
C ARG A 56 -8.35 -10.12 -30.79
N SER A 57 -8.63 -9.47 -31.91
CA SER A 57 -9.81 -9.75 -32.75
C SER A 57 -9.63 -10.92 -33.72
N ALA A 58 -8.40 -11.33 -34.04
CA ALA A 58 -8.13 -12.40 -34.98
C ALA A 58 -8.23 -13.77 -34.30
N VAL A 59 -9.43 -14.23 -33.95
CA VAL A 59 -9.65 -15.50 -33.23
C VAL A 59 -10.34 -16.58 -34.06
N GLY A 60 -10.38 -16.39 -35.38
CA GLY A 60 -11.06 -17.27 -36.33
C GLY A 60 -12.57 -17.05 -36.36
N ASP A 61 -13.22 -17.52 -37.42
CA ASP A 61 -14.67 -17.49 -37.58
C ASP A 61 -15.17 -18.90 -37.92
N PRO A 62 -15.71 -19.65 -36.93
CA PRO A 62 -16.23 -20.98 -37.17
C PRO A 62 -17.31 -21.04 -38.25
N ASP A 63 -18.10 -19.96 -38.40
CA ASP A 63 -19.17 -19.86 -39.39
C ASP A 63 -18.63 -19.53 -40.81
N GLY A 64 -17.37 -19.10 -40.90
CA GLY A 64 -16.64 -18.85 -42.14
C GLY A 64 -15.98 -20.10 -42.74
N ALA A 65 -16.25 -21.30 -42.21
CA ALA A 65 -15.70 -22.55 -42.73
C ALA A 65 -16.10 -22.79 -44.19
N ALA A 66 -15.14 -23.21 -45.02
CA ALA A 66 -15.41 -23.60 -46.40
C ALA A 66 -16.44 -24.74 -46.45
N GLY A 67 -17.30 -24.72 -47.46
CA GLY A 67 -18.33 -25.75 -47.61
C GLY A 67 -17.71 -27.14 -47.71
N MET A 68 -18.39 -28.16 -47.18
CA MET A 68 -17.88 -29.55 -47.11
C MET A 68 -17.42 -30.11 -48.48
N ALA A 69 -18.01 -29.61 -49.57
CA ALA A 69 -17.72 -30.01 -50.94
C ALA A 69 -16.53 -29.26 -51.57
N GLU A 70 -16.03 -28.21 -50.92
CA GLU A 70 -14.88 -27.44 -51.38
C GLU A 70 -13.56 -28.07 -50.95
N GLN A 71 -12.50 -27.78 -51.69
CA GLN A 71 -11.17 -28.36 -51.49
C GLN A 71 -10.60 -28.15 -50.07
N LEU A 72 -11.06 -27.12 -49.36
CA LEU A 72 -10.63 -26.77 -47.99
C LEU A 72 -11.70 -27.07 -46.92
N GLY A 73 -12.83 -27.69 -47.29
CA GLY A 73 -13.97 -27.92 -46.36
C GLY A 73 -13.67 -28.81 -45.15
N THR A 74 -12.57 -29.56 -45.17
CA THR A 74 -12.11 -30.39 -44.04
C THR A 74 -11.25 -29.66 -43.02
N LEU A 75 -10.80 -28.43 -43.32
CA LEU A 75 -9.89 -27.66 -42.46
C LEU A 75 -10.60 -26.81 -41.40
N GLY A 76 -11.93 -26.72 -41.43
CA GLY A 76 -12.71 -25.90 -40.49
C GLY A 76 -12.59 -24.38 -40.74
N GLY A 77 -13.26 -23.58 -39.90
CA GLY A 77 -13.29 -22.10 -40.01
C GLY A 77 -12.25 -21.35 -39.18
N ALA A 78 -11.43 -22.07 -38.40
CA ALA A 78 -10.39 -21.48 -37.57
C ALA A 78 -9.09 -22.28 -37.65
N SER A 79 -7.96 -21.58 -37.68
CA SER A 79 -6.62 -22.14 -37.70
C SER A 79 -6.04 -22.34 -36.28
N ASP A 80 -5.05 -23.23 -36.12
CA ASP A 80 -4.38 -23.45 -34.83
C ASP A 80 -3.88 -22.14 -34.17
N PRO A 81 -3.22 -21.20 -34.88
CA PRO A 81 -2.78 -19.95 -34.28
C PRO A 81 -3.93 -19.08 -33.76
N GLU A 82 -5.12 -19.13 -34.38
CA GLU A 82 -6.31 -18.41 -33.95
C GLU A 82 -6.91 -19.04 -32.69
N LEU A 83 -6.94 -20.37 -32.62
CA LEU A 83 -7.33 -21.10 -31.41
C LEU A 83 -6.43 -20.73 -30.22
N TRP A 84 -5.12 -20.78 -30.39
CA TRP A 84 -4.17 -20.39 -29.33
C TRP A 84 -4.29 -18.92 -28.94
N ARG A 85 -4.69 -18.06 -29.87
CA ARG A 85 -4.95 -16.65 -29.62
C ARG A 85 -6.21 -16.44 -28.80
N ALA A 86 -7.28 -17.15 -29.15
CA ALA A 86 -8.54 -17.17 -28.41
C ALA A 86 -8.33 -17.65 -26.96
N LEU A 87 -7.52 -18.70 -26.78
CA LEU A 87 -7.11 -19.18 -25.46
C LEU A 87 -6.31 -18.14 -24.67
N ARG A 88 -5.36 -17.45 -25.31
CA ARG A 88 -4.51 -16.43 -24.67
C ARG A 88 -5.29 -15.21 -24.20
N TYR A 89 -6.28 -14.76 -24.97
CA TYR A 89 -7.10 -13.59 -24.65
C TYR A 89 -8.40 -13.95 -23.91
N ASN A 90 -8.56 -15.20 -23.46
CA ASN A 90 -9.75 -15.70 -22.77
C ASN A 90 -11.06 -15.47 -23.55
N SER A 91 -11.02 -15.55 -24.88
CA SER A 91 -12.19 -15.44 -25.76
C SER A 91 -12.65 -16.78 -26.35
N ALA A 92 -11.91 -17.85 -26.10
CA ALA A 92 -12.31 -19.20 -26.50
C ALA A 92 -13.50 -19.69 -25.67
N ASP A 93 -14.42 -20.40 -26.32
CA ASP A 93 -15.50 -21.11 -25.62
C ASP A 93 -14.96 -22.40 -24.98
N ILE A 94 -14.74 -22.37 -23.67
CA ILE A 94 -14.12 -23.45 -22.90
C ILE A 94 -15.11 -23.99 -21.88
N THR A 95 -15.32 -25.30 -21.92
CA THR A 95 -16.05 -26.04 -20.88
C THR A 95 -15.06 -26.73 -19.94
N SER A 96 -15.30 -26.62 -18.64
CA SER A 96 -14.49 -27.25 -17.60
C SER A 96 -15.38 -28.04 -16.64
N SER A 97 -14.92 -29.21 -16.20
CA SER A 97 -15.57 -30.00 -15.14
C SER A 97 -15.41 -29.35 -13.76
N SER A 98 -14.37 -28.56 -13.56
CA SER A 98 -14.17 -27.73 -12.36
C SER A 98 -15.01 -26.46 -12.45
N ARG A 99 -15.68 -26.11 -11.34
CA ARG A 99 -16.60 -24.95 -11.23
C ARG A 99 -15.98 -23.72 -10.55
N GLY A 100 -14.64 -23.63 -10.51
CA GLY A 100 -13.96 -22.48 -9.92
C GLY A 100 -14.01 -21.22 -10.82
N PRO A 101 -13.94 -20.00 -10.25
CA PRO A 101 -13.93 -18.75 -11.03
C PRO A 101 -12.82 -18.69 -12.09
N ALA A 102 -11.72 -19.37 -11.81
CA ALA A 102 -10.53 -19.48 -12.63
C ALA A 102 -10.54 -20.64 -13.65
N ALA A 103 -11.56 -21.51 -13.64
CA ALA A 103 -11.47 -22.83 -14.25
C ALA A 103 -11.41 -22.85 -15.79
N THR A 104 -11.83 -21.76 -16.44
CA THR A 104 -11.81 -21.61 -17.91
C THR A 104 -10.64 -20.77 -18.41
N VAL A 105 -9.79 -20.24 -17.51
CA VAL A 105 -8.59 -19.48 -17.87
C VAL A 105 -7.43 -20.44 -18.08
N LEU A 106 -7.13 -20.75 -19.34
CA LEU A 106 -6.09 -21.73 -19.69
C LEU A 106 -4.70 -21.11 -19.85
N VAL A 107 -4.63 -19.85 -20.29
CA VAL A 107 -3.37 -19.11 -20.49
C VAL A 107 -3.46 -17.77 -19.79
N GLN A 108 -2.45 -17.44 -18.98
CA GLN A 108 -2.44 -16.23 -18.15
C GLN A 108 -1.29 -15.29 -18.55
N ASP A 109 -1.53 -14.44 -19.56
CA ASP A 109 -0.50 -13.53 -20.08
C ASP A 109 -0.17 -12.40 -19.08
N GLY A 110 -1.19 -11.85 -18.40
CA GLY A 110 -1.03 -10.78 -17.40
C GLY A 110 -0.15 -11.15 -16.20
N GLY A 111 0.02 -12.45 -15.92
CA GLY A 111 0.81 -12.95 -14.80
C GLY A 111 2.30 -12.66 -14.91
N MET A 112 2.81 -12.53 -16.13
CA MET A 112 4.23 -12.26 -16.34
C MET A 112 4.63 -10.87 -15.84
N ARG A 113 3.79 -9.86 -16.06
CA ARG A 113 4.02 -8.50 -15.56
C ARG A 113 4.03 -8.48 -14.03
N TRP A 114 3.07 -9.16 -13.41
CA TRP A 114 3.03 -9.35 -11.96
C TRP A 114 4.31 -10.01 -11.44
N LEU A 115 4.73 -11.12 -12.05
CA LEU A 115 5.90 -11.88 -11.63
C LEU A 115 7.18 -11.05 -11.74
N GLN A 116 7.39 -10.38 -12.88
CA GLN A 116 8.56 -9.54 -13.13
C GLN A 116 8.62 -8.36 -12.14
N PHE A 117 7.49 -7.69 -11.90
CA PHE A 117 7.44 -6.59 -10.94
C PHE A 117 7.72 -7.07 -9.51
N ARG A 118 7.12 -8.21 -9.13
CA ARG A 118 7.29 -8.79 -7.79
C ARG A 118 8.72 -9.26 -7.53
N ASP A 119 9.36 -9.92 -8.50
CA ASP A 119 10.71 -10.48 -8.32
C ASP A 119 11.83 -9.42 -8.39
N GLY A 120 11.63 -8.36 -9.16
CA GLY A 120 12.59 -7.27 -9.33
C GLY A 120 12.22 -6.00 -8.57
N PRO A 121 11.47 -5.06 -9.20
CA PRO A 121 11.17 -3.73 -8.66
C PRO A 121 10.64 -3.72 -7.22
N LEU A 122 9.65 -4.55 -6.90
CA LEU A 122 9.00 -4.53 -5.59
C LEU A 122 9.99 -4.85 -4.46
N ILE A 123 10.75 -5.93 -4.62
CA ILE A 123 11.75 -6.35 -3.63
C ILE A 123 12.89 -5.32 -3.54
N THR A 124 13.34 -4.80 -4.69
CA THR A 124 14.49 -3.90 -4.74
C THR A 124 14.16 -2.56 -4.08
N TYR A 125 13.09 -1.89 -4.52
CA TYR A 125 12.70 -0.59 -3.98
C TYR A 125 12.13 -0.71 -2.56
N GLY A 126 11.36 -1.77 -2.26
CA GLY A 126 10.90 -2.04 -0.91
C GLY A 126 12.06 -2.28 0.05
N GLY A 127 13.07 -3.05 -0.36
CA GLY A 127 14.30 -3.26 0.41
C GLY A 127 15.07 -1.96 0.65
N TYR A 128 15.29 -1.15 -0.39
CA TYR A 128 15.94 0.16 -0.27
C TYR A 128 15.16 1.12 0.64
N LEU A 129 13.83 1.12 0.57
CA LEU A 129 13.00 1.94 1.44
C LEU A 129 13.21 1.56 2.92
N LEU A 130 13.15 0.28 3.27
CA LEU A 130 13.30 -0.16 4.66
C LEU A 130 14.73 0.05 5.16
N LEU A 131 15.73 -0.40 4.42
CA LEU A 131 17.14 -0.25 4.81
C LEU A 131 17.55 1.23 4.84
N GLY A 132 17.11 2.02 3.86
CA GLY A 132 17.33 3.46 3.81
C GLY A 132 16.68 4.19 4.98
N THR A 133 15.45 3.80 5.38
CA THR A 133 14.80 4.36 6.56
C THR A 133 15.59 4.04 7.83
N ILE A 134 16.02 2.79 8.03
CA ILE A 134 16.85 2.39 9.17
C ILE A 134 18.16 3.18 9.19
N ALA A 135 18.85 3.26 8.06
CA ALA A 135 20.11 4.00 7.94
C ALA A 135 19.93 5.49 8.22
N LEU A 136 18.85 6.10 7.72
CA LEU A 136 18.53 7.50 7.95
C LEU A 136 18.23 7.78 9.43
N LEU A 137 17.45 6.91 10.09
CA LEU A 137 17.16 7.04 11.52
C LEU A 137 18.42 6.83 12.38
N ALA A 138 19.27 5.87 12.01
CA ALA A 138 20.56 5.65 12.67
C ALA A 138 21.50 6.85 12.50
N LEU A 139 21.61 7.39 11.29
CA LEU A 139 22.40 8.58 11.01
C LEU A 139 21.87 9.79 11.79
N PHE A 140 20.55 9.98 11.82
CA PHE A 140 19.92 11.03 12.59
C PHE A 140 20.22 10.90 14.08
N LEU A 141 20.16 9.70 14.64
CA LEU A 141 20.53 9.42 16.03
C LEU A 141 22.01 9.73 16.32
N LEU A 142 22.92 9.39 15.39
CA LEU A 142 24.35 9.66 15.54
C LEU A 142 24.68 11.15 15.48
N ILE A 143 24.02 11.90 14.59
CA ILE A 143 24.27 13.34 14.42
C ILE A 143 23.59 14.15 15.53
N ARG A 144 22.33 13.84 15.83
CA ARG A 144 21.51 14.67 16.72
C ARG A 144 21.50 14.18 18.16
N GLY A 145 21.69 12.88 18.38
CA GLY A 145 21.49 12.25 19.68
C GLY A 145 20.00 12.09 20.03
N ARG A 146 19.75 11.68 21.27
CA ARG A 146 18.39 11.58 21.82
C ARG A 146 17.87 12.96 22.21
N VAL A 147 16.60 13.25 21.92
CA VAL A 147 15.91 14.42 22.47
C VAL A 147 15.72 14.20 23.96
N ARG A 148 16.42 15.01 24.77
CA ARG A 148 16.33 14.98 26.24
C ARG A 148 15.27 15.95 26.73
N ILE A 149 14.86 15.76 27.98
CA ILE A 149 14.03 16.73 28.69
C ILE A 149 14.92 17.93 29.05
N ASP A 150 14.53 19.13 28.66
CA ASP A 150 15.35 20.35 28.82
C ASP A 150 15.33 20.87 30.27
N GLY A 151 14.25 20.61 31.02
CA GLY A 151 14.08 21.02 32.42
C GLY A 151 14.44 19.97 33.47
N GLU A 152 14.44 20.38 34.75
CA GLU A 152 14.57 19.44 35.87
C GLU A 152 13.32 18.55 35.98
N LYS A 153 13.53 17.24 36.12
CA LYS A 153 12.44 16.30 36.35
C LYS A 153 11.77 16.62 37.68
N THR A 154 10.46 16.78 37.63
CA THR A 154 9.62 17.13 38.79
C THR A 154 9.46 15.99 39.79
N GLY A 155 9.74 14.75 39.36
CA GLY A 155 9.47 13.53 40.13
C GLY A 155 7.99 13.12 40.17
N ARG A 156 7.09 13.91 39.56
CA ARG A 156 5.65 13.61 39.44
C ARG A 156 5.35 13.06 38.05
N THR A 157 4.41 12.12 37.98
CA THR A 157 3.89 11.59 36.71
C THR A 157 2.43 11.96 36.52
N ILE A 158 1.98 11.96 35.27
CA ILE A 158 0.61 12.20 34.85
C ILE A 158 0.15 11.05 33.96
N GLU A 159 -1.05 10.52 34.23
CA GLU A 159 -1.66 9.48 33.38
C GLU A 159 -1.94 10.04 31.99
N ARG A 160 -1.29 9.45 30.99
CA ARG A 160 -1.45 9.81 29.58
C ARG A 160 -2.35 8.84 28.83
N PHE A 161 -2.19 7.55 29.10
CA PHE A 161 -2.91 6.48 28.43
C PHE A 161 -3.40 5.42 29.41
N LYS A 162 -4.70 5.12 29.33
CA LYS A 162 -5.35 4.09 30.14
C LYS A 162 -4.87 2.70 29.74
N SER A 163 -5.02 1.72 30.63
CA SER A 163 -4.65 0.32 30.38
C SER A 163 -5.30 -0.28 29.11
N VAL A 164 -6.55 0.07 28.82
CA VAL A 164 -7.24 -0.38 27.58
C VAL A 164 -6.63 0.23 26.32
N GLU A 165 -6.22 1.50 26.36
CA GLU A 165 -5.56 2.18 25.25
C GLU A 165 -4.19 1.55 24.98
N ARG A 166 -3.43 1.24 26.05
CA ARG A 166 -2.15 0.53 25.97
C ARG A 166 -2.30 -0.88 25.43
N PHE A 167 -3.30 -1.63 25.90
CA PHE A 167 -3.59 -2.96 25.37
C PHE A 167 -3.88 -2.92 23.87
N GLY A 168 -4.76 -2.00 23.43
CA GLY A 168 -5.04 -1.82 22.00
C GLY A 168 -3.79 -1.47 21.19
N HIS A 169 -2.92 -0.61 21.73
CA HIS A 169 -1.66 -0.25 21.09
C HIS A 169 -0.71 -1.45 20.95
N TRP A 170 -0.49 -2.22 22.03
CA TRP A 170 0.41 -3.37 22.00
C TRP A 170 -0.15 -4.53 21.18
N LEU A 171 -1.47 -4.71 21.15
CA LEU A 171 -2.11 -5.65 20.24
C LEU A 171 -1.86 -5.26 18.78
N LEU A 172 -2.03 -3.97 18.44
CA LEU A 172 -1.79 -3.45 17.09
C LEU A 172 -0.30 -3.54 16.69
N ALA A 173 0.60 -3.08 17.57
CA ALA A 173 2.03 -3.05 17.31
C ALA A 173 2.63 -4.48 17.23
N GLY A 174 2.27 -5.34 18.17
CA GLY A 174 2.75 -6.73 18.20
C GLY A 174 2.27 -7.53 17.00
N SER A 175 0.99 -7.41 16.64
CA SER A 175 0.46 -8.05 15.43
C SER A 175 1.10 -7.48 14.17
N PHE A 176 1.27 -6.16 14.05
CA PHE A 176 1.92 -5.54 12.89
C PHE A 176 3.36 -6.02 12.67
N ILE A 177 4.17 -6.10 13.73
CA ILE A 177 5.55 -6.59 13.62
C ILE A 177 5.57 -8.03 13.13
N LEU A 178 4.73 -8.88 13.71
CA LEU A 178 4.65 -10.29 13.35
C LEU A 178 4.16 -10.48 11.91
N LEU A 179 3.17 -9.69 11.46
CA LEU A 179 2.69 -9.66 10.09
C LEU A 179 3.75 -9.15 9.11
N GLY A 180 4.49 -8.11 9.48
CA GLY A 180 5.58 -7.56 8.67
C GLY A 180 6.69 -8.58 8.43
N ILE A 181 7.12 -9.28 9.49
CA ILE A 181 8.14 -10.34 9.37
C ILE A 181 7.64 -11.49 8.49
N THR A 182 6.44 -11.99 8.76
CA THR A 182 5.87 -13.12 7.99
C THR A 182 5.57 -12.75 6.54
N GLY A 183 5.18 -11.50 6.27
CA GLY A 183 5.00 -10.95 4.93
C GLY A 183 6.31 -10.89 4.14
N LEU A 184 7.39 -10.41 4.78
CA LEU A 184 8.73 -10.40 4.17
C LEU A 184 9.23 -11.82 3.89
N ILE A 185 9.04 -12.76 4.81
CA ILE A 185 9.38 -14.18 4.59
C ILE A 185 8.63 -14.75 3.39
N SER A 186 7.33 -14.47 3.28
CA SER A 186 6.49 -14.93 2.16
C SER A 186 6.95 -14.34 0.81
N LEU A 187 7.29 -13.05 0.78
CA LEU A 187 7.72 -12.35 -0.43
C LEU A 187 9.14 -12.73 -0.87
N MET A 188 10.08 -12.73 0.07
CA MET A 188 11.52 -12.79 -0.22
C MET A 188 12.14 -14.16 0.05
N GLY A 189 11.42 -15.07 0.71
CA GLY A 189 11.96 -16.34 1.18
C GLY A 189 12.53 -17.24 0.09
N ARG A 190 11.87 -17.31 -1.07
CA ARG A 190 12.38 -18.08 -2.22
C ARG A 190 13.74 -17.56 -2.72
N LYS A 191 13.92 -16.25 -2.74
CA LYS A 191 15.09 -15.58 -3.31
C LYS A 191 16.28 -15.55 -2.34
N PHE A 192 16.02 -15.37 -1.05
CA PHE A 192 17.08 -15.16 -0.06
C PHE A 192 17.22 -16.28 0.97
N LEU A 193 16.12 -16.96 1.35
CA LEU A 193 16.18 -17.99 2.40
C LEU A 193 16.48 -19.38 1.82
N ILE A 194 15.89 -19.75 0.68
CA ILE A 194 16.17 -21.07 0.06
C ILE A 194 17.66 -21.26 -0.26
N PRO A 195 18.38 -20.29 -0.86
CA PRO A 195 19.81 -20.48 -1.15
C PRO A 195 20.68 -20.66 0.10
N VAL A 196 20.25 -20.14 1.25
CA VAL A 196 21.01 -20.16 2.51
C VAL A 196 20.67 -21.38 3.36
N PHE A 197 19.38 -21.72 3.45
CA PHE A 197 18.87 -22.73 4.39
C PHE A 197 18.34 -24.00 3.71
N GLY A 198 18.27 -24.03 2.38
CA GLY A 198 17.70 -25.15 1.62
C GLY A 198 16.16 -25.16 1.61
N HIS A 199 15.61 -26.06 0.79
CA HIS A 199 14.16 -26.13 0.54
C HIS A 199 13.39 -26.65 1.76
N GLU A 200 13.94 -27.63 2.49
CA GLU A 200 13.26 -28.28 3.61
C GLU A 200 13.06 -27.31 4.79
N SER A 201 14.13 -26.63 5.23
CA SER A 201 14.03 -25.63 6.28
C SER A 201 13.13 -24.46 5.89
N PHE A 202 13.21 -24.01 4.63
CA PHE A 202 12.32 -22.96 4.15
C PHE A 202 10.85 -23.41 4.12
N ALA A 203 10.55 -24.66 3.74
CA ALA A 203 9.18 -25.17 3.74
C ALA A 203 8.54 -25.15 5.13
N PHE A 204 9.31 -25.52 6.17
CA PHE A 204 8.87 -25.41 7.57
C PHE A 204 8.57 -23.94 7.94
N VAL A 205 9.52 -23.04 7.69
CA VAL A 205 9.39 -21.61 8.00
C VAL A 205 8.23 -20.96 7.24
N ALA A 206 8.08 -21.25 5.94
CA ALA A 206 7.02 -20.70 5.10
C ALA A 206 5.62 -21.17 5.55
N THR A 207 5.50 -22.44 5.96
CA THR A 207 4.24 -22.99 6.49
C THR A 207 3.80 -22.26 7.75
N TRP A 208 4.70 -22.12 8.72
CA TRP A 208 4.43 -21.38 9.95
C TRP A 208 4.18 -19.90 9.69
N SER A 209 4.99 -19.28 8.83
CA SER A 209 4.84 -17.89 8.43
C SER A 209 3.44 -17.61 7.87
N LYS A 210 2.96 -18.45 6.95
CA LYS A 210 1.61 -18.30 6.37
C LYS A 210 0.52 -18.51 7.41
N TRP A 211 0.64 -19.54 8.26
CA TRP A 211 -0.33 -19.80 9.32
C TRP A 211 -0.42 -18.62 10.30
N VAL A 212 0.72 -18.10 10.75
CA VAL A 212 0.79 -16.92 11.63
C VAL A 212 0.19 -15.71 10.92
N HIS A 213 0.58 -15.44 9.67
CA HIS A 213 0.12 -14.26 8.93
C HIS A 213 -1.40 -14.24 8.79
N ASN A 214 -2.00 -15.38 8.45
CA ASN A 214 -3.44 -15.49 8.23
C ASN A 214 -4.27 -15.40 9.53
N ASN A 215 -3.73 -15.84 10.67
CA ASN A 215 -4.46 -15.83 11.93
C ASN A 215 -4.26 -14.52 12.72
N VAL A 216 -3.05 -13.97 12.70
CA VAL A 216 -2.71 -12.72 13.43
C VAL A 216 -3.29 -11.49 12.74
N SER A 217 -3.60 -11.56 11.44
CA SER A 217 -4.26 -10.48 10.70
C SER A 217 -5.60 -10.07 11.33
N TRP A 218 -6.36 -11.02 11.87
CA TRP A 218 -7.62 -10.74 12.57
C TRP A 218 -7.39 -9.90 13.83
N ALA A 219 -6.37 -10.24 14.62
CA ALA A 219 -6.00 -9.46 15.79
C ALA A 219 -5.58 -8.03 15.41
N PHE A 220 -4.82 -7.88 14.31
CA PHE A 220 -4.44 -6.57 13.77
C PHE A 220 -5.67 -5.74 13.37
N MET A 221 -6.62 -6.33 12.63
CA MET A 221 -7.84 -5.65 12.19
C MET A 221 -8.71 -5.20 13.37
N ILE A 222 -8.88 -6.06 14.37
CA ILE A 222 -9.62 -5.72 15.61
C ILE A 222 -8.91 -4.57 16.34
N ALA A 223 -7.59 -4.67 16.52
CA ALA A 223 -6.80 -3.65 17.21
C ALA A 223 -6.86 -2.29 16.48
N LEU A 224 -6.87 -2.30 15.14
CA LEU A 224 -6.99 -1.10 14.31
C LEU A 224 -8.31 -0.37 14.58
N VAL A 225 -9.43 -1.12 14.63
CA VAL A 225 -10.75 -0.58 14.97
C VAL A 225 -10.77 -0.05 16.40
N MET A 226 -10.21 -0.80 17.36
CA MET A 226 -10.12 -0.36 18.75
C MET A 226 -9.38 0.97 18.88
N ILE A 227 -8.20 1.08 18.27
CA ILE A 227 -7.39 2.32 18.29
C ILE A 227 -8.12 3.47 17.61
N PHE A 228 -8.79 3.22 16.47
CA PHE A 228 -9.59 4.25 15.82
C PHE A 228 -10.67 4.80 16.76
N VAL A 229 -11.51 3.93 17.34
CA VAL A 229 -12.61 4.33 18.21
C VAL A 229 -12.11 5.08 19.44
N MET A 230 -11.02 4.63 20.06
CA MET A 230 -10.48 5.26 21.26
C MET A 230 -9.83 6.63 20.99
N TRP A 231 -9.17 6.80 19.83
CA TRP A 231 -8.27 7.94 19.61
C TRP A 231 -8.69 8.92 18.54
N VAL A 232 -9.68 8.62 17.68
CA VAL A 232 -10.04 9.46 16.52
C VAL A 232 -10.38 10.89 16.92
N ILE A 233 -11.14 11.09 18.01
CA ILE A 233 -11.57 12.41 18.46
C ILE A 233 -10.36 13.30 18.82
N HIS A 234 -9.34 12.71 19.44
CA HIS A 234 -8.12 13.44 19.81
C HIS A 234 -7.15 13.65 18.63
N ASN A 235 -7.37 12.95 17.51
CA ASN A 235 -6.54 13.01 16.31
C ASN A 235 -7.17 13.79 15.15
N LEU A 236 -8.30 14.46 15.39
CA LEU A 236 -8.85 15.39 14.40
C LEU A 236 -7.87 16.56 14.17
N PRO A 237 -7.59 16.92 12.90
CA PRO A 237 -6.76 18.08 12.58
C PRO A 237 -7.36 19.36 13.15
N ASP A 238 -6.50 20.21 13.71
CA ASP A 238 -6.87 21.51 14.25
C ASP A 238 -5.87 22.60 13.84
N ARG A 239 -6.21 23.86 14.10
CA ARG A 239 -5.37 25.00 13.72
C ARG A 239 -4.01 25.03 14.43
N THR A 240 -3.89 24.41 15.62
CA THR A 240 -2.62 24.32 16.34
C THR A 240 -1.64 23.39 15.64
N ASP A 241 -2.13 22.40 14.91
CA ASP A 241 -1.28 21.50 14.11
C ASP A 241 -0.55 22.24 12.98
N LEU A 242 -1.21 23.19 12.32
CA LEU A 242 -0.59 24.01 11.27
C LEU A 242 0.57 24.84 11.82
N ASN A 243 0.41 25.40 13.01
CA ASN A 243 1.48 26.15 13.69
C ASN A 243 2.63 25.23 14.13
N TRP A 244 2.31 24.02 14.57
CA TRP A 244 3.30 23.00 14.92
C TRP A 244 4.13 22.59 13.70
N LEU A 245 3.46 22.35 12.56
CA LEU A 245 4.10 22.01 11.28
C LEU A 245 4.95 23.16 10.74
N ALA A 246 4.46 24.40 10.82
CA ALA A 246 5.22 25.59 10.40
C ALA A 246 6.53 25.78 11.19
N LYS A 247 6.57 25.29 12.44
CA LYS A 247 7.78 25.28 13.30
C LYS A 247 8.63 24.02 13.14
N GLY A 248 8.31 23.15 12.18
CA GLY A 248 9.02 21.89 11.92
C GLY A 248 9.01 20.96 13.14
N GLY A 249 7.95 21.02 13.96
CA GLY A 249 7.82 20.19 15.15
C GLY A 249 8.81 20.46 16.28
N GLY A 250 9.49 21.60 16.26
CA GLY A 250 10.53 21.92 17.24
C GLY A 250 11.87 21.22 16.99
N ILE A 251 12.00 20.45 15.90
CA ILE A 251 13.25 19.73 15.58
C ILE A 251 14.37 20.71 15.18
N PHE A 252 14.00 21.81 14.50
CA PHE A 252 14.94 22.80 13.95
C PHE A 252 14.95 24.13 14.71
N THR A 253 14.13 24.28 15.76
CA THR A 253 14.02 25.52 16.54
C THR A 253 14.23 25.21 18.02
N LYS A 254 14.75 26.17 18.81
CA LYS A 254 15.09 25.98 20.24
C LYS A 254 13.85 25.98 21.16
N GLY A 255 12.74 25.37 20.75
CA GLY A 255 11.54 25.30 21.57
C GLY A 255 10.50 24.32 21.05
N HIS A 256 9.73 23.75 21.97
CA HIS A 256 8.65 22.84 21.66
C HIS A 256 7.37 23.61 21.32
N PRO A 257 6.80 23.45 20.11
CA PRO A 257 5.54 24.10 19.78
C PRO A 257 4.41 23.55 20.67
N PRO A 258 3.50 24.42 21.18
CA PRO A 258 2.37 23.97 21.99
C PRO A 258 1.56 22.89 21.28
N ALA A 259 1.22 21.82 22.00
CA ALA A 259 0.44 20.70 21.48
C ALA A 259 -0.58 20.21 22.51
N LYS A 260 -1.69 19.66 22.01
CA LYS A 260 -2.72 18.96 22.80
C LYS A 260 -2.28 17.53 23.11
N LYS A 261 -3.22 16.63 23.44
CA LYS A 261 -2.93 15.21 23.75
C LYS A 261 -2.05 14.55 22.69
N PHE A 262 -2.29 14.85 21.41
CA PHE A 262 -1.41 14.48 20.31
C PHE A 262 -0.91 15.71 19.56
N ASN A 263 0.36 15.69 19.16
CA ASN A 263 0.93 16.70 18.27
C ASN A 263 0.67 16.38 16.78
N ALA A 264 0.92 17.32 15.88
CA ALA A 264 0.63 17.13 14.45
C ALA A 264 1.34 15.92 13.84
N GLY A 265 2.59 15.65 14.21
CA GLY A 265 3.32 14.46 13.76
C GLY A 265 2.67 13.15 14.21
N GLN A 266 2.23 13.07 15.46
CA GLN A 266 1.49 11.92 15.99
C GLN A 266 0.14 11.74 15.27
N LYS A 267 -0.57 12.83 14.97
CA LYS A 267 -1.82 12.77 14.19
C LYS A 267 -1.59 12.27 12.76
N LEU A 268 -0.50 12.68 12.11
CA LEU A 268 -0.12 12.16 10.79
C LEU A 268 0.16 10.66 10.84
N ILE A 269 0.88 10.19 11.87
CA ILE A 269 1.12 8.75 12.07
C ILE A 269 -0.21 8.03 12.31
N PHE A 270 -1.08 8.55 13.18
CA PHE A 270 -2.41 7.97 13.41
C PHE A 270 -3.18 7.78 12.10
N TRP A 271 -3.35 8.84 11.31
CA TRP A 271 -4.08 8.73 10.04
C TRP A 271 -3.38 7.85 9.01
N SER A 272 -2.05 7.83 8.98
CA SER A 272 -1.30 6.92 8.12
C SER A 272 -1.56 5.46 8.50
N VAL A 273 -1.54 5.13 9.79
CA VAL A 273 -1.83 3.78 10.29
C VAL A 273 -3.28 3.39 10.03
N ILE A 274 -4.24 4.30 10.26
CA ILE A 274 -5.65 4.03 10.00
C ILE A 274 -5.91 3.79 8.51
N LEU A 275 -5.44 4.67 7.63
CA LEU A 275 -5.71 4.59 6.20
C LEU A 275 -4.95 3.43 5.53
N LEU A 276 -3.64 3.35 5.74
CA LEU A 276 -2.81 2.29 5.15
C LEU A 276 -3.11 0.94 5.80
N GLY A 277 -3.32 0.89 7.13
CA GLY A 277 -3.71 -0.34 7.83
C GLY A 277 -5.07 -0.85 7.36
N THR A 278 -6.05 0.01 7.13
CA THR A 278 -7.34 -0.38 6.53
C THR A 278 -7.13 -0.89 5.10
N SER A 279 -6.31 -0.21 4.31
CA SER A 279 -6.02 -0.61 2.92
C SER A 279 -5.35 -1.99 2.83
N ILE A 280 -4.37 -2.26 3.71
CA ILE A 280 -3.72 -3.57 3.84
C ILE A 280 -4.72 -4.62 4.33
N SER A 281 -5.61 -4.26 5.26
CA SER A 281 -6.63 -5.18 5.78
C SER A 281 -7.63 -5.59 4.69
N VAL A 282 -8.13 -4.63 3.90
CA VAL A 282 -9.06 -4.89 2.80
C VAL A 282 -8.40 -5.74 1.70
N SER A 283 -7.18 -5.39 1.28
CA SER A 283 -6.44 -6.21 0.31
C SER A 283 -6.04 -7.59 0.87
N GLY A 284 -5.76 -7.68 2.17
CA GLY A 284 -5.47 -8.95 2.86
C GLY A 284 -6.69 -9.87 2.94
N LEU A 285 -7.88 -9.31 3.20
CA LEU A 285 -9.14 -10.06 3.12
C LEU A 285 -9.39 -10.60 1.72
N ALA A 286 -9.13 -9.80 0.68
CA ALA A 286 -9.24 -10.27 -0.71
C ALA A 286 -8.29 -11.44 -1.03
N LEU A 287 -7.10 -11.45 -0.43
CA LEU A 287 -6.14 -12.56 -0.56
C LEU A 287 -6.52 -13.79 0.29
N LEU A 288 -7.24 -13.60 1.39
CA LEU A 288 -7.69 -14.68 2.28
C LEU A 288 -8.92 -15.40 1.71
N PHE A 289 -9.80 -14.67 1.01
CA PHE A 289 -10.98 -15.16 0.32
C PHE A 289 -10.83 -14.97 -1.20
N PRO A 290 -9.97 -15.78 -1.86
CA PRO A 290 -9.63 -15.57 -3.25
C PRO A 290 -10.87 -15.66 -4.14
N PHE A 291 -10.97 -14.75 -5.10
CA PHE A 291 -12.06 -14.63 -6.09
C PHE A 291 -13.44 -14.19 -5.53
N GLU A 292 -13.57 -13.99 -4.21
CA GLU A 292 -14.81 -13.50 -3.60
C GLU A 292 -14.84 -11.97 -3.50
N ILE A 293 -13.68 -11.35 -3.27
CA ILE A 293 -13.54 -9.90 -3.09
C ILE A 293 -12.71 -9.33 -4.25
N ASN A 294 -13.38 -8.65 -5.18
CA ASN A 294 -12.76 -8.00 -6.34
C ASN A 294 -12.62 -6.50 -6.11
N LEU A 295 -11.39 -6.02 -5.97
CA LEU A 295 -11.12 -4.63 -5.56
C LEU A 295 -10.86 -3.71 -6.74
N PHE A 296 -10.24 -4.21 -7.81
CA PHE A 296 -9.63 -3.35 -8.82
C PHE A 296 -10.55 -3.01 -9.98
N ALA A 297 -11.24 -3.98 -10.58
CA ALA A 297 -12.13 -3.74 -11.72
C ALA A 297 -13.18 -2.66 -11.41
N ALA A 298 -13.83 -2.77 -10.26
CA ALA A 298 -14.81 -1.78 -9.81
C ALA A 298 -14.18 -0.41 -9.49
N THR A 299 -12.96 -0.40 -8.96
CA THR A 299 -12.22 0.85 -8.69
C THR A 299 -11.80 1.52 -9.99
N PHE A 300 -11.26 0.76 -10.94
CA PHE A 300 -10.86 1.21 -12.27
C PHE A 300 -12.04 1.77 -13.06
N ALA A 301 -13.21 1.12 -13.00
CA ALA A 301 -14.42 1.64 -13.62
C ALA A 301 -14.82 3.02 -13.07
N LYS A 302 -14.71 3.22 -11.75
CA LYS A 302 -14.96 4.52 -11.11
C LYS A 302 -13.89 5.56 -11.47
N LEU A 303 -12.62 5.18 -11.52
CA LEU A 303 -11.54 6.10 -11.90
C LEU A 303 -11.67 6.57 -13.35
N ASN A 304 -12.04 5.66 -14.26
CA ASN A 304 -12.32 5.97 -15.65
C ASN A 304 -13.54 6.90 -15.78
N SER A 305 -14.65 6.59 -15.10
CA SER A 305 -15.87 7.40 -15.19
C SER A 305 -15.73 8.80 -14.60
N LEU A 306 -14.86 8.98 -13.60
CA LEU A 306 -14.53 10.28 -13.02
C LEU A 306 -13.44 11.05 -13.82
N GLY A 307 -12.88 10.45 -14.88
CA GLY A 307 -11.78 11.03 -15.65
C GLY A 307 -10.45 11.13 -14.90
N ILE A 308 -10.35 10.51 -13.72
CA ILE A 308 -9.16 10.57 -12.86
C ILE A 308 -8.00 9.81 -13.51
N SER A 309 -8.28 8.66 -14.11
CA SER A 309 -7.26 7.86 -14.80
C SER A 309 -6.64 8.63 -15.97
N GLY A 310 -7.44 9.33 -16.76
CA GLY A 310 -6.98 10.25 -17.80
C GLY A 310 -6.17 11.42 -17.23
N ALA A 311 -6.65 12.06 -16.16
CA ALA A 311 -5.96 13.20 -15.52
C ALA A 311 -4.59 12.82 -14.92
N LEU A 312 -4.43 11.57 -14.49
CA LEU A 312 -3.16 11.03 -13.99
C LEU A 312 -2.24 10.51 -15.11
N GLY A 313 -2.65 10.60 -16.38
CA GLY A 313 -1.89 10.06 -17.51
C GLY A 313 -1.83 8.53 -17.53
N LEU A 314 -2.76 7.85 -16.87
CA LEU A 314 -2.81 6.38 -16.80
C LEU A 314 -3.63 5.75 -17.93
N GLY A 315 -4.27 6.56 -18.78
CA GLY A 315 -5.16 6.10 -19.83
C GLY A 315 -6.41 5.41 -19.28
N GLU A 316 -7.11 4.64 -20.12
CA GLU A 316 -8.24 3.83 -19.67
C GLU A 316 -7.75 2.57 -18.93
N LEU A 317 -8.12 2.45 -17.66
CA LEU A 317 -7.78 1.29 -16.85
C LEU A 317 -8.69 0.09 -17.20
N PRO A 318 -8.17 -1.15 -17.17
CA PRO A 318 -8.92 -2.34 -17.56
C PRO A 318 -10.06 -2.64 -16.57
N THR A 319 -11.32 -2.56 -17.00
CA THR A 319 -12.49 -2.80 -16.14
C THR A 319 -13.00 -4.25 -16.20
N VAL A 320 -12.49 -5.05 -17.12
CA VAL A 320 -12.76 -6.49 -17.25
C VAL A 320 -11.45 -7.22 -16.98
N LEU A 321 -11.32 -7.74 -15.76
CA LEU A 321 -10.11 -8.44 -15.30
C LEU A 321 -10.40 -9.93 -15.17
N ALA A 322 -9.42 -10.76 -15.55
CA ALA A 322 -9.48 -12.17 -15.21
C ALA A 322 -9.37 -12.35 -13.68
N PRO A 323 -9.98 -13.39 -13.08
CA PRO A 323 -9.96 -13.58 -11.63
C PRO A 323 -8.55 -13.62 -11.01
N HIS A 324 -7.57 -14.15 -11.73
CA HIS A 324 -6.17 -14.17 -11.30
C HIS A 324 -5.51 -12.79 -11.32
N GLU A 325 -5.91 -11.91 -12.25
CA GLU A 325 -5.36 -10.56 -12.37
C GLU A 325 -5.80 -9.69 -11.19
N GLU A 326 -7.07 -9.83 -10.75
CA GLU A 326 -7.56 -9.22 -9.51
C GLU A 326 -6.73 -9.63 -8.28
N MET A 327 -6.42 -10.93 -8.17
CA MET A 327 -5.59 -11.45 -7.09
C MET A 327 -4.15 -10.94 -7.16
N GLN A 328 -3.59 -10.83 -8.37
CA GLN A 328 -2.26 -10.30 -8.60
C GLN A 328 -2.15 -8.81 -8.23
N LEU A 329 -3.14 -8.01 -8.63
CA LEU A 329 -3.22 -6.60 -8.24
C LEU A 329 -3.39 -6.45 -6.73
N SER A 330 -4.25 -7.26 -6.12
CA SER A 330 -4.44 -7.28 -4.67
C SER A 330 -3.14 -7.60 -3.93
N GLN A 331 -2.37 -8.58 -4.43
CA GLN A 331 -1.09 -8.95 -3.85
C GLN A 331 -0.04 -7.84 -3.98
N LEU A 332 0.05 -7.20 -5.15
CA LEU A 332 0.99 -6.09 -5.35
C LEU A 332 0.64 -4.89 -4.47
N TRP A 333 -0.63 -4.51 -4.47
CA TRP A 333 -1.11 -3.40 -3.65
C TRP A 333 -0.86 -3.65 -2.17
N HIS A 334 -1.21 -4.83 -1.68
CA HIS A 334 -0.96 -5.24 -0.30
C HIS A 334 0.53 -5.07 0.05
N ALA A 335 1.43 -5.64 -0.77
CA ALA A 335 2.86 -5.57 -0.52
C ALA A 335 3.41 -4.13 -0.57
N ILE A 336 3.01 -3.33 -1.57
CA ILE A 336 3.46 -1.93 -1.72
C ILE A 336 3.04 -1.11 -0.50
N VAL A 337 1.76 -1.18 -0.12
CA VAL A 337 1.24 -0.43 1.03
C VAL A 337 1.88 -0.92 2.33
N SER A 338 2.13 -2.23 2.48
CA SER A 338 2.86 -2.78 3.62
C SER A 338 4.27 -2.21 3.73
N PHE A 339 5.05 -2.11 2.65
CA PHE A 339 6.39 -1.51 2.70
C PHE A 339 6.36 -0.04 3.14
N VAL A 340 5.41 0.74 2.62
CA VAL A 340 5.22 2.15 3.02
C VAL A 340 4.88 2.25 4.50
N LEU A 341 3.91 1.45 4.97
CA LEU A 341 3.51 1.46 6.37
C LEU A 341 4.65 0.99 7.28
N MET A 342 5.42 -0.03 6.90
CA MET A 342 6.59 -0.48 7.66
C MET A 342 7.63 0.63 7.82
N ALA A 343 7.92 1.41 6.77
CA ALA A 343 8.83 2.56 6.86
C ALA A 343 8.32 3.62 7.85
N ILE A 344 7.03 3.95 7.81
CA ILE A 344 6.38 4.88 8.76
C ILE A 344 6.47 4.34 10.19
N ILE A 345 6.19 3.04 10.39
CA ILE A 345 6.24 2.42 11.71
C ILE A 345 7.67 2.35 12.26
N LEU A 346 8.69 2.15 11.43
CA LEU A 346 10.09 2.25 11.87
C LEU A 346 10.40 3.65 12.43
N ALA A 347 9.96 4.70 11.75
CA ALA A 347 10.11 6.08 12.24
C ALA A 347 9.30 6.32 13.54
N HIS A 348 8.09 5.77 13.63
CA HIS A 348 7.27 5.84 14.83
C HIS A 348 7.93 5.14 16.03
N ILE A 349 8.42 3.91 15.84
CA ILE A 349 9.15 3.15 16.88
C ILE A 349 10.38 3.95 17.31
N TYR A 350 11.14 4.51 16.37
CA TYR A 350 12.30 5.34 16.70
C TYR A 350 11.93 6.49 17.62
N ILE A 351 10.96 7.34 17.27
CA ILE A 351 10.57 8.51 18.08
C ILE A 351 9.96 8.08 19.42
N GLY A 352 9.19 6.99 19.45
CA GLY A 352 8.53 6.49 20.65
C GLY A 352 9.43 5.69 21.60
N SER A 353 10.68 5.41 21.24
CA SER A 353 11.60 4.62 22.08
C SER A 353 12.97 5.28 22.25
N VAL A 354 13.81 5.22 21.24
CA VAL A 354 15.22 5.62 21.34
C VAL A 354 15.41 7.11 21.06
N GLY A 355 14.59 7.69 20.19
CA GLY A 355 14.73 9.06 19.71
C GLY A 355 14.37 10.15 20.72
N MET A 356 13.53 9.84 21.70
CA MET A 356 13.04 10.81 22.69
C MET A 356 13.00 10.19 24.09
N GLU A 357 13.64 10.87 25.05
CA GLU A 357 13.65 10.45 26.45
C GLU A 357 12.24 10.48 27.07
N GLY A 358 11.90 9.46 27.86
CA GLY A 358 10.59 9.35 28.53
C GLY A 358 9.41 9.02 27.62
N ALA A 359 9.59 9.00 26.30
CA ALA A 359 8.52 8.72 25.34
C ALA A 359 7.93 7.31 25.49
N PHE A 360 8.79 6.33 25.78
CA PHE A 360 8.38 4.94 25.94
C PHE A 360 7.44 4.74 27.15
N ASP A 361 7.64 5.51 28.22
CA ASP A 361 6.87 5.38 29.47
C ASP A 361 5.37 5.59 29.24
N ALA A 362 5.02 6.48 28.29
CA ALA A 362 3.65 6.70 27.85
C ALA A 362 2.93 5.39 27.45
N MET A 363 3.61 4.47 26.77
CA MET A 363 3.02 3.18 26.35
C MET A 363 3.42 2.00 27.25
N GLY A 364 4.55 2.11 27.95
CA GLY A 364 5.01 1.12 28.90
C GLY A 364 4.16 1.12 30.18
N SER A 365 4.18 2.22 30.93
CA SER A 365 3.45 2.36 32.21
C SER A 365 2.09 3.06 32.05
N GLY A 366 1.91 3.86 31.00
CA GLY A 366 0.72 4.72 30.84
C GLY A 366 0.91 6.12 31.42
N GLU A 367 1.99 6.32 32.16
CA GLU A 367 2.34 7.52 32.91
C GLU A 367 3.52 8.23 32.24
N VAL A 368 3.50 9.56 32.21
CA VAL A 368 4.62 10.37 31.72
C VAL A 368 5.07 11.36 32.77
N GLU A 369 6.36 11.70 32.77
CA GLU A 369 6.91 12.72 33.66
C GLU A 369 6.30 14.10 33.32
N GLU A 370 5.95 14.88 34.35
CA GLU A 370 5.21 16.13 34.20
C GLU A 370 5.96 17.20 33.39
N GLN A 371 7.28 17.34 33.57
CA GLN A 371 8.10 18.24 32.77
C GLN A 371 8.14 17.83 31.29
N TRP A 372 8.29 16.54 30.98
CA TRP A 372 8.19 16.02 29.61
C TRP A 372 6.82 16.38 28.99
N ALA A 373 5.74 16.21 29.76
CA ALA A 373 4.39 16.54 29.32
C ALA A 373 4.23 18.04 29.05
N ARG A 374 4.82 18.91 29.88
CA ARG A 374 4.78 20.37 29.68
C ARG A 374 5.56 20.80 28.44
N GLU A 375 6.71 20.19 28.19
CA GLU A 375 7.54 20.48 27.02
C GLU A 375 6.81 20.03 25.74
N HIS A 376 6.35 18.79 25.67
CA HIS A 376 5.86 18.20 24.43
C HIS A 376 4.36 18.39 24.18
N HIS A 377 3.59 18.65 25.25
CA HIS A 377 2.12 18.63 25.25
C HIS A 377 1.54 19.70 26.20
N SER A 378 2.08 20.92 26.16
CA SER A 378 1.74 22.01 27.09
C SER A 378 0.23 22.27 27.25
N LEU A 379 -0.52 22.30 26.13
CA LEU A 379 -1.96 22.57 26.14
C LEU A 379 -2.75 21.42 26.79
N TRP A 380 -2.26 20.20 26.67
CA TRP A 380 -2.87 19.05 27.35
C TRP A 380 -2.63 19.09 28.86
N VAL A 381 -1.43 19.47 29.30
CA VAL A 381 -1.14 19.61 30.72
C VAL A 381 -2.01 20.70 31.36
N GLU A 382 -2.20 21.83 30.68
CA GLU A 382 -3.12 22.88 31.13
C GLU A 382 -4.56 22.35 31.29
N GLU A 383 -5.03 21.54 30.34
CA GLU A 383 -6.36 20.92 30.41
C GLU A 383 -6.49 19.94 31.57
N VAL A 384 -5.49 19.08 31.79
CA VAL A 384 -5.49 18.12 32.90
C VAL A 384 -5.53 18.86 34.24
N LYS A 385 -4.70 19.88 34.41
CA LYS A 385 -4.66 20.68 35.65
C LYS A 385 -5.95 21.46 35.89
N ALA A 386 -6.55 21.99 34.84
CA ALA A 386 -7.85 22.64 34.95
C ALA A 386 -8.94 21.66 35.39
N ARG A 387 -8.89 20.39 34.96
CA ARG A 387 -9.83 19.35 35.40
C ARG A 387 -9.60 18.95 36.85
N GLU A 388 -8.33 18.78 37.26
CA GLU A 388 -7.98 18.46 38.65
C GLU A 388 -8.36 19.60 39.61
N GLY A 389 -8.13 20.85 39.22
CA GLY A 389 -8.51 22.02 40.02
C GLY A 389 -10.02 22.24 40.16
N ASN A 390 -10.81 21.71 39.22
CA ASN A 390 -12.28 21.78 39.24
C ASN A 390 -12.95 20.52 39.85
N ALA A 391 -12.18 19.50 40.23
CA ALA A 391 -12.72 18.31 40.89
C ALA A 391 -13.18 18.66 42.31
N PRO A 392 -14.40 18.28 42.74
CA PRO A 392 -14.86 18.53 44.11
C PRO A 392 -13.91 17.82 45.10
N GLN A 393 -13.35 18.57 46.06
CA GLN A 393 -12.64 17.99 47.20
C GLN A 393 -13.64 17.16 48.03
N GLY A 394 -13.75 15.85 47.78
CA GLY A 394 -14.60 15.00 48.62
C GLY A 394 -15.12 13.67 48.08
N ALA A 395 -14.70 13.18 46.90
CA ALA A 395 -15.05 11.82 46.50
C ALA A 395 -13.96 10.84 46.96
N THR A 396 -14.12 10.30 48.18
CA THR A 396 -13.42 9.08 48.62
C THR A 396 -13.69 7.95 47.63
N PRO A 397 -12.67 7.16 47.21
CA PRO A 397 -12.91 5.98 46.40
C PRO A 397 -13.74 4.97 47.20
N ALA A 398 -14.85 4.49 46.62
CA ALA A 398 -15.55 3.33 47.16
C ALA A 398 -14.70 2.07 46.90
N GLU A 399 -14.59 1.23 47.93
CA GLU A 399 -13.84 -0.04 47.96
C GLU A 399 -14.21 -1.03 46.84
#